data_AF-A0AAV5H0N1-F1
#
_entry.id   AF-A0AAV5H0N1-F1
#
_cell.length_a   1.000
_cell.length_b   1.000
_cell.length_c   1.000
_cell.angle_alpha   90.00
_cell.angle_beta   90.00
_cell.angle_gamma   90.00
#
_symmetry.space_group_name_H-M   'P 1'
#
loop_
_entity.id
_entity.type
_entity.pdbx_description
1 polymer ?
#
loop_
_entity_poly.entity_id
_entity_poly.type
_entity_poly.pdbx_seq_one_letter_code
_entity_poly.pdbx_strand_id
1 'polypeptide(L)'
;MKNRKWKKRIILTSGGIAAALLLCLLLLPSTIRIRSDSSGVTFVRDGERVTEVDINGPFPYGLAVSSLVEKVVRDDEGKVTEEIQTYTMEAGFSLRRRTSVKIYIEVPEKGDRTYILKFADADVTITNGKVVDPDDDGHR
;
A
#
# COMPACT_ATOMS: atom_id res chain seq x y z
N MET A 1 -13.67 44.88 35.95
CA MET A 1 -12.28 44.44 35.61
C MET A 1 -12.04 42.92 35.52
N LYS A 2 -13.00 42.04 35.89
CA LYS A 2 -12.86 40.56 35.82
C LYS A 2 -12.89 39.97 34.39
N ASN A 3 -13.62 40.59 33.46
CA ASN A 3 -13.88 40.02 32.12
C ASN A 3 -12.69 39.98 31.15
N ARG A 4 -11.69 40.88 31.29
CA ARG A 4 -10.54 40.92 30.37
C ARG A 4 -9.50 39.85 30.65
N LYS A 5 -9.30 39.45 31.91
CA LYS A 5 -8.32 38.40 32.29
C LYS A 5 -8.80 37.00 31.91
N TRP A 6 -10.11 36.75 31.98
CA TRP A 6 -10.72 35.48 31.57
C TRP A 6 -10.72 35.28 30.05
N LYS A 7 -11.08 36.32 29.28
CA LYS A 7 -10.99 36.30 27.80
C LYS A 7 -9.57 36.05 27.29
N LYS A 8 -8.55 36.66 27.91
CA LYS A 8 -7.13 36.42 27.55
C LYS A 8 -6.66 34.99 27.84
N ARG A 9 -7.14 34.37 28.93
CA ARG A 9 -6.84 32.96 29.24
C ARG A 9 -7.47 32.00 28.24
N ILE A 10 -8.73 32.24 27.84
CA ILE A 10 -9.44 31.41 26.85
C ILE A 10 -8.75 31.48 25.48
N ILE A 11 -8.32 32.67 25.05
CA ILE A 11 -7.60 32.86 23.77
C ILE A 11 -6.23 32.16 23.77
N LEU A 12 -5.50 32.18 24.90
CA LEU A 12 -4.22 31.47 25.02
C LEU A 12 -4.40 29.95 24.99
N THR A 13 -5.42 29.43 25.68
CA THR A 13 -5.71 27.98 25.69
C THR A 13 -6.24 27.50 24.35
N SER A 14 -7.11 28.27 23.67
CA SER A 14 -7.63 27.91 22.35
C SER A 14 -6.55 27.99 21.26
N GLY A 15 -5.63 28.96 21.35
CA GLY A 15 -4.48 29.06 20.45
C GLY A 15 -3.50 27.89 20.62
N GLY A 16 -3.25 27.47 21.87
CA GLY A 16 -2.44 26.29 22.16
C GLY A 16 -3.06 24.99 21.64
N ILE A 17 -4.38 24.81 21.80
CA ILE A 17 -5.10 23.65 21.27
C ILE A 17 -5.08 23.63 19.74
N ALA A 18 -5.32 24.77 19.08
CA ALA A 18 -5.27 24.86 17.63
C ALA A 18 -3.86 24.56 17.07
N ALA A 19 -2.81 25.07 17.72
CA ALA A 19 -1.43 24.77 17.35
C ALA A 19 -1.07 23.30 17.56
N ALA A 20 -1.52 22.69 18.67
CA ALA A 20 -1.32 21.26 18.93
C ALA A 20 -2.05 20.38 17.90
N LEU A 21 -3.30 20.74 17.53
CA LEU A 21 -4.06 20.04 16.49
C LEU A 21 -3.38 20.15 15.10
N LEU A 22 -2.87 21.34 14.75
CA LEU A 22 -2.10 21.54 13.52
C LEU A 22 -0.80 20.73 13.50
N LEU A 23 -0.08 20.68 14.63
CA LEU A 23 1.14 19.89 14.76
C LEU A 23 0.84 18.38 14.67
N CYS A 24 -0.26 17.90 15.29
CA CYS A 24 -0.71 16.52 15.17
C CYS A 24 -1.05 16.15 13.72
N LEU A 25 -1.66 17.05 12.95
CA LEU A 25 -1.95 16.81 11.52
C LEU A 25 -0.68 16.72 10.67
N LEU A 26 0.39 17.44 11.03
CA LEU A 26 1.69 17.38 10.33
C LEU A 26 2.50 16.13 10.65
N LEU A 27 2.24 15.47 11.79
CA LEU A 27 2.94 14.26 12.22
C LEU A 27 2.26 12.96 11.73
N LEU A 28 1.06 13.05 11.15
CA LEU A 28 0.42 11.89 10.52
C LEU A 28 1.20 11.51 9.26
N PRO A 29 1.48 10.21 9.04
CA PRO A 29 2.11 9.78 7.80
C PRO A 29 1.20 10.17 6.61
N SER A 30 1.81 10.62 5.52
CA SER A 30 1.08 11.05 4.32
C SER A 30 0.27 9.93 3.67
N THR A 31 0.64 8.68 3.97
CA THR A 31 0.01 7.47 3.50
C THR A 31 -0.04 6.42 4.62
N ILE A 32 -1.01 5.52 4.54
CA ILE A 32 -1.13 4.36 5.44
C ILE A 32 -1.13 3.12 4.57
N ARG A 33 -0.41 2.06 4.96
CA ARG A 33 -0.45 0.79 4.23
C ARG A 33 -1.85 0.19 4.23
N ILE A 34 -2.28 -0.28 3.07
CA ILE A 34 -3.54 -1.00 2.91
C ILE A 34 -3.35 -2.41 3.45
N ARG A 35 -4.40 -2.98 4.07
CA ARG A 35 -4.39 -4.40 4.45
C ARG A 35 -4.84 -5.27 3.28
N SER A 36 -4.25 -6.44 3.12
CA SER A 36 -4.55 -7.41 2.07
C SER A 36 -6.00 -7.90 2.11
N ASP A 37 -6.58 -7.99 3.32
CA ASP A 37 -7.96 -8.40 3.58
C ASP A 37 -8.99 -7.25 3.53
N SER A 38 -8.56 -6.05 3.15
CA SER A 38 -9.48 -4.90 3.00
C SER A 38 -10.52 -5.18 1.91
N SER A 39 -11.77 -4.77 2.11
CA SER A 39 -12.86 -4.95 1.15
C SER A 39 -12.63 -4.31 -0.23
N GLY A 40 -11.61 -3.46 -0.36
CA GLY A 40 -11.20 -2.84 -1.60
C GLY A 40 -10.02 -3.51 -2.32
N VAL A 41 -9.51 -4.64 -1.82
CA VAL A 41 -8.43 -5.40 -2.46
C VAL A 41 -9.05 -6.65 -3.08
N THR A 42 -8.88 -6.82 -4.39
CA THR A 42 -9.42 -7.95 -5.14
C THR A 42 -8.34 -8.60 -5.99
N PHE A 43 -8.21 -9.91 -5.86
CA PHE A 43 -7.37 -10.74 -6.72
C PHE A 43 -8.26 -11.37 -7.80
N VAL A 44 -8.16 -10.84 -9.01
CA VAL A 44 -8.87 -11.36 -10.18
C VAL A 44 -8.11 -12.59 -10.67
N ARG A 45 -8.84 -13.69 -10.88
CA ARG A 45 -8.26 -14.97 -11.25
C ARG A 45 -8.89 -15.53 -12.52
N ASP A 46 -8.07 -16.19 -13.33
CA ASP A 46 -8.48 -17.11 -14.38
C ASP A 46 -8.06 -18.53 -13.97
N GLY A 47 -9.05 -19.34 -13.54
CA GLY A 47 -8.80 -20.60 -12.85
C GLY A 47 -7.99 -20.38 -11.56
N GLU A 48 -6.84 -21.04 -11.46
CA GLU A 48 -5.92 -20.93 -10.32
C GLU A 48 -4.95 -19.75 -10.43
N ARG A 49 -4.90 -19.08 -11.58
CA ARG A 49 -3.92 -18.01 -11.85
C ARG A 49 -4.51 -16.64 -11.52
N VAL A 50 -3.80 -15.85 -10.74
CA VAL A 50 -4.04 -14.41 -10.59
C VAL A 50 -3.60 -13.72 -11.88
N THR A 51 -4.51 -12.94 -12.46
CA THR A 51 -4.28 -12.17 -13.69
C THR A 51 -4.24 -10.67 -13.42
N GLU A 52 -4.92 -10.22 -12.38
CA GLU A 52 -4.95 -8.82 -11.97
C GLU A 52 -5.12 -8.71 -10.46
N VAL A 53 -4.51 -7.69 -9.88
CA VAL A 53 -4.81 -7.21 -8.52
C VAL A 53 -5.40 -5.81 -8.62
N ASP A 54 -6.66 -5.67 -8.24
CA ASP A 54 -7.40 -4.41 -8.22
C ASP A 54 -7.50 -3.90 -6.77
N ILE A 55 -7.04 -2.68 -6.57
CA ILE A 55 -7.14 -1.95 -5.31
C ILE A 55 -8.07 -0.77 -5.54
N ASN A 56 -9.33 -0.98 -5.23
CA ASN A 56 -10.40 -0.02 -5.40
C ASN A 56 -11.20 0.12 -4.11
N GLY A 57 -11.26 1.34 -3.56
CA GLY A 57 -11.86 1.61 -2.26
C GLY A 57 -13.36 1.27 -2.15
N PRO A 58 -13.96 1.51 -0.96
CA PRO A 58 -13.66 2.70 -0.18
C PRO A 58 -12.62 2.47 0.92
N PHE A 59 -11.49 3.19 0.82
CA PHE A 59 -10.59 3.41 1.96
C PHE A 59 -11.02 4.72 2.64
N PRO A 60 -11.13 4.76 3.99
CA PRO A 60 -11.52 5.97 4.69
C PRO A 60 -10.57 7.12 4.32
N TYR A 61 -11.13 8.16 3.71
CA TYR A 61 -10.41 9.33 3.19
C TYR A 61 -9.33 9.03 2.12
N GLY A 62 -9.44 7.96 1.34
CA GLY A 62 -8.29 7.41 0.61
C GLY A 62 -8.23 7.55 -0.91
N LEU A 63 -7.02 7.83 -1.41
CA LEU A 63 -6.53 7.65 -2.77
C LEU A 63 -5.61 6.41 -2.76
N ALA A 64 -5.92 5.36 -3.52
CA ALA A 64 -5.05 4.18 -3.61
C ALA A 64 -3.78 4.55 -4.40
N VAL A 65 -2.63 4.31 -3.78
CA VAL A 65 -1.30 4.58 -4.34
C VAL A 65 -0.49 3.30 -4.25
N SER A 66 0.33 3.07 -5.27
CA SER A 66 1.38 2.07 -5.20
C SER A 66 2.70 2.66 -5.66
N SER A 67 3.77 2.36 -4.92
CA SER A 67 5.14 2.50 -5.41
C SER A 67 5.61 1.17 -5.99
N LEU A 68 6.48 1.21 -7.00
CA LEU A 68 7.05 0.05 -7.66
C LEU A 68 8.58 0.09 -7.51
N VAL A 69 9.16 -1.04 -7.11
CA VAL A 69 10.59 -1.31 -7.15
C VAL A 69 10.84 -2.56 -7.99
N GLU A 70 11.67 -2.44 -9.01
CA GLU A 70 12.01 -3.55 -9.90
C GLU A 70 13.40 -4.10 -9.57
N LYS A 71 13.53 -5.42 -9.61
CA LYS A 71 14.79 -6.13 -9.43
C LYS A 71 14.88 -7.25 -10.47
N VAL A 72 16.08 -7.47 -10.98
CA VAL A 72 16.37 -8.53 -11.95
C VAL A 72 17.40 -9.47 -11.35
N VAL A 73 17.09 -10.77 -11.32
CA VAL A 73 18.02 -11.83 -10.92
C VAL A 73 18.66 -12.41 -12.18
N ARG A 74 19.97 -12.64 -12.12
CA ARG A 74 20.76 -13.20 -13.21
C ARG A 74 21.54 -14.40 -12.71
N ASP A 75 21.74 -15.37 -13.59
CA ASP A 75 22.65 -16.49 -13.35
C ASP A 75 24.13 -16.08 -13.48
N ASP A 76 25.03 -17.04 -13.25
CA ASP A 76 26.49 -16.85 -13.35
C ASP A 76 26.95 -16.48 -14.78
N GLU A 77 26.12 -16.74 -15.78
CA GLU A 77 26.35 -16.41 -17.19
C GLU A 77 25.79 -15.01 -17.55
N GLY A 78 25.16 -14.33 -16.59
CA GLY A 78 24.59 -13.00 -16.74
C GLY A 78 23.21 -12.98 -17.43
N LYS A 79 22.60 -14.14 -17.66
CA LYS A 79 21.27 -14.25 -18.26
C LYS A 79 20.19 -14.04 -17.19
N VAL A 80 19.13 -13.33 -17.56
CA VAL A 80 17.99 -13.08 -16.67
C VAL A 80 17.25 -14.39 -16.40
N THR A 81 17.16 -14.74 -15.11
CA THR A 81 16.43 -15.91 -14.63
C THR A 81 15.07 -15.53 -14.05
N GLU A 82 15.01 -14.36 -13.38
CA GLU A 82 13.80 -13.89 -12.72
C GLU A 82 13.70 -12.36 -12.75
N GLU A 83 12.50 -11.85 -13.01
CA GLU A 83 12.15 -10.44 -12.85
C GLU A 83 11.20 -10.27 -11.65
N ILE A 84 11.58 -9.45 -10.69
CA ILE A 84 10.83 -9.21 -9.46
C ILE A 84 10.31 -7.77 -9.46
N GLN A 85 8.99 -7.62 -9.37
CA GLN A 85 8.30 -6.34 -9.20
C GLN A 85 7.69 -6.26 -7.81
N THR A 86 8.23 -5.38 -6.96
CA THR A 86 7.73 -5.15 -5.61
C THR A 86 6.84 -3.92 -5.59
N TYR A 87 5.58 -4.11 -5.25
CA TYR A 87 4.59 -3.05 -5.11
C TYR A 87 4.28 -2.82 -3.63
N THR A 88 4.33 -1.57 -3.16
CA THR A 88 3.88 -1.23 -1.79
C THR A 88 2.50 -0.59 -1.85
N MET A 89 1.52 -1.22 -1.20
CA MET A 89 0.11 -0.80 -1.28
C MET A 89 -0.23 0.18 -0.17
N GLU A 90 -0.59 1.40 -0.56
CA GLU A 90 -0.85 2.47 0.38
C GLU A 90 -2.11 3.26 0.02
N ALA A 91 -2.76 3.81 1.04
CA ALA A 91 -3.86 4.75 0.92
C ALA A 91 -3.38 6.12 1.44
N GLY A 92 -3.40 7.12 0.57
CA GLY A 92 -3.13 8.51 0.93
C GLY A 92 -4.40 9.28 1.26
N PHE A 93 -4.31 10.28 2.13
CA PHE A 93 -5.47 11.12 2.46
C PHE A 93 -5.88 12.01 1.27
N SER A 94 -7.12 11.91 0.81
CA SER A 94 -7.72 12.81 -0.19
C SER A 94 -9.21 13.03 0.03
N LEU A 95 -9.60 14.31 0.10
CA LEU A 95 -11.01 14.73 0.16
C LEU A 95 -11.65 14.90 -1.22
N ARG A 96 -10.85 14.90 -2.30
CA ARG A 96 -11.31 15.27 -3.65
C ARG A 96 -11.11 14.20 -4.71
N ARG A 97 -10.13 13.32 -4.53
CA ARG A 97 -9.73 12.33 -5.53
C ARG A 97 -9.90 10.93 -4.95
N ARG A 98 -10.52 10.06 -5.73
CA ARG A 98 -10.51 8.61 -5.53
C ARG A 98 -9.78 8.02 -6.73
N THR A 99 -8.77 7.23 -6.48
CA THR A 99 -8.06 6.46 -7.51
C THR A 99 -8.13 4.99 -7.14
N SER A 100 -8.11 4.14 -8.15
CA SER A 100 -7.82 2.73 -8.00
C SER A 100 -6.43 2.44 -8.55
N VAL A 101 -5.83 1.35 -8.06
CA VAL A 101 -4.60 0.80 -8.60
C VAL A 101 -4.93 -0.57 -9.18
N LYS A 102 -4.56 -0.81 -10.44
CA LYS A 102 -4.66 -2.12 -11.08
C LYS A 102 -3.28 -2.57 -11.45
N ILE A 103 -2.91 -3.78 -11.03
CA ILE A 103 -1.64 -4.41 -11.33
C ILE A 103 -1.95 -5.64 -12.16
N TYR A 104 -1.46 -5.65 -13.40
CA TYR A 104 -1.60 -6.79 -14.28
C TYR A 104 -0.47 -7.77 -14.00
N ILE A 105 -0.86 -9.03 -13.77
CA ILE A 105 0.07 -10.12 -13.48
C ILE A 105 0.34 -10.85 -14.79
N GLU A 106 1.55 -10.67 -15.29
CA GLU A 106 1.99 -11.26 -16.55
C GLU A 106 2.72 -12.58 -16.29
N VAL A 107 2.45 -13.57 -17.14
CA VAL A 107 3.15 -14.85 -17.15
C VAL A 107 4.09 -14.87 -18.36
N PRO A 108 5.41 -14.81 -18.17
CA PRO A 108 6.35 -14.80 -19.28
C PRO A 108 6.40 -16.18 -19.97
N GLU A 109 6.75 -16.20 -21.26
CA GLU A 109 6.97 -17.45 -22.00
C GLU A 109 8.23 -18.20 -21.54
N LYS A 110 9.21 -17.48 -20.99
CA LYS A 110 10.48 -18.01 -20.48
C LYS A 110 10.95 -17.23 -19.26
N GLY A 111 11.53 -17.94 -18.29
CA GLY A 111 11.97 -17.37 -17.01
C GLY A 111 10.82 -17.19 -16.04
N ASP A 112 11.13 -16.67 -14.86
CA ASP A 112 10.15 -16.42 -13.82
C ASP A 112 9.86 -14.92 -13.69
N ARG A 113 8.59 -14.59 -13.42
CA ARG A 113 8.20 -13.24 -13.04
C ARG A 113 7.46 -13.28 -11.72
N THR A 114 8.00 -12.55 -10.76
CA THR A 114 7.53 -12.52 -9.38
C THR A 114 7.03 -11.13 -9.02
N TYR A 115 5.83 -11.07 -8.48
CA TYR A 115 5.18 -9.87 -7.99
C TYR A 115 5.08 -9.96 -6.47
N ILE A 116 5.71 -9.02 -5.76
CA ILE A 116 5.64 -8.95 -4.29
C ILE A 116 4.76 -7.77 -3.92
N LEU A 117 3.58 -8.04 -3.37
CA LEU A 117 2.61 -7.03 -2.99
C LEU A 117 2.68 -6.82 -1.47
N LYS A 118 3.25 -5.69 -1.05
CA LYS A 118 3.43 -5.37 0.37
C LYS A 118 2.21 -4.68 0.93
N PHE A 119 1.52 -5.36 1.84
CA PHE A 119 0.41 -4.81 2.61
C PHE A 119 0.84 -4.51 4.05
N ALA A 120 -0.09 -4.00 4.87
CA ALA A 120 0.17 -3.71 6.28
C ALA A 120 0.25 -4.97 7.16
N ASP A 121 -0.49 -6.00 6.77
CA ASP A 121 -0.76 -7.24 7.49
C ASP A 121 0.07 -8.42 6.96
N ALA A 122 0.24 -8.52 5.64
CA ALA A 122 1.00 -9.59 5.00
C ALA A 122 1.62 -9.14 3.68
N ASP A 123 2.71 -9.78 3.28
CA ASP A 123 3.23 -9.68 1.92
C ASP A 123 2.61 -10.81 1.09
N VAL A 124 2.09 -10.50 -0.10
CA VAL A 124 1.54 -11.49 -1.04
C VAL A 124 2.50 -11.63 -2.20
N THR A 125 3.10 -12.81 -2.34
CA THR A 125 4.01 -13.13 -3.43
C THR A 125 3.26 -13.89 -4.52
N ILE A 126 3.38 -13.44 -5.76
CA ILE A 126 2.77 -14.08 -6.93
C ILE A 126 3.87 -14.37 -7.95
N THR A 127 4.15 -15.63 -8.21
CA THR A 127 5.14 -16.04 -9.21
C THR A 127 4.42 -16.71 -10.38
N ASN A 128 4.60 -16.16 -11.59
CA ASN A 128 3.97 -16.66 -12.82
C ASN A 128 2.44 -16.85 -12.68
N GLY A 129 1.79 -15.91 -11.98
CA GLY A 129 0.35 -15.92 -11.73
C GLY A 129 -0.10 -16.81 -10.56
N LYS A 130 0.79 -17.56 -9.89
CA LYS A 130 0.43 -18.38 -8.72
C LYS A 130 0.78 -17.65 -7.43
N VAL A 131 -0.16 -17.60 -6.48
CA VAL A 131 0.13 -17.11 -5.12
C VAL A 131 1.01 -18.14 -4.43
N VAL A 132 2.15 -17.69 -3.91
CA VAL A 132 3.05 -18.50 -3.10
C VAL A 132 2.69 -18.25 -1.65
N ASP A 133 2.18 -19.28 -0.97
CA ASP A 133 1.93 -19.19 0.46
C ASP A 133 3.27 -19.07 1.19
N PRO A 134 3.41 -18.15 2.17
CA PRO A 134 4.65 -17.96 2.91
C PRO A 134 5.05 -19.18 3.76
N ASP A 135 4.12 -20.14 3.95
CA ASP A 135 4.36 -21.40 4.68
C ASP A 135 4.74 -22.58 3.77
N ASP A 136 4.79 -22.39 2.44
CA ASP A 136 5.18 -23.43 1.47
C ASP A 136 6.67 -23.34 1.10
N ASP A 137 7.53 -23.03 2.09
CA ASP A 137 8.97 -23.27 2.01
C ASP A 137 9.23 -24.78 2.14
N GLY A 138 8.84 -25.53 1.11
CA GLY A 138 9.55 -26.69 0.53
C GLY A 138 10.34 -27.66 1.42
N HIS A 139 9.96 -27.88 2.68
CA HIS A 139 10.52 -28.94 3.52
C HIS A 139 9.57 -30.13 3.56
N ARG A 140 9.65 -30.97 2.51
CA ARG A 140 9.29 -32.39 2.57
C ARG A 140 10.40 -33.22 1.93
#